data_AF-A0A2V9FTN9-F1
#
_entry.id   AF-A0A2V9FTN9-F1
#
_cell.length_a   1.000
_cell.length_b   1.000
_cell.length_c   1.000
_cell.angle_alpha   90.00
_cell.angle_beta   90.00
_cell.angle_gamma   90.00
#
_symmetry.space_group_name_H-M   'P 1'
#
loop_
_entity.id
_entity.type
_entity.pdbx_description
1 polymer ?
#
loop_
_entity_poly.entity_id
_entity_poly.type
_entity_poly.pdbx_seq_one_letter_code
_entity_poly.pdbx_strand_id
1 'polypeptide(L)'
;MSKVSRWFFLALLGCGASGAAAARPETPQTATIAEKTAGAQKLPGYFNLYWDARQGKLWLEIDKWGTEFLYQSGLPAGIGSNDIGLDRGQLGATRIVRFERSGPKVLLVQENLDYRAVSNDPDERRAVRESFAESVLWGFTVVAEEKDRALVDATDFFLRDAHGIPATLHRVKQGAYHLDA
;
A
#
# COMPACT_ATOMS: atom_id res chain seq x y z
N MET A 1 -73.34 -28.35 -32.64
CA MET A 1 -72.89 -26.96 -32.83
C MET A 1 -71.63 -26.77 -32.00
N SER A 2 -70.50 -26.20 -32.40
CA SER A 2 -69.98 -25.61 -33.63
C SER A 2 -68.45 -25.59 -33.42
N LYS A 3 -67.67 -26.05 -34.40
CA LYS A 3 -66.20 -25.95 -34.42
C LYS A 3 -65.81 -24.49 -34.69
N VAL A 4 -64.82 -23.95 -33.99
CA VAL A 4 -64.05 -22.80 -34.51
C VAL A 4 -62.57 -23.01 -34.22
N SER A 5 -61.84 -23.29 -35.29
CA SER A 5 -60.38 -23.30 -35.40
C SER A 5 -59.91 -21.85 -35.54
N ARG A 6 -58.89 -21.46 -34.77
CA ARG A 6 -58.19 -20.18 -34.95
C ARG A 6 -56.75 -20.46 -35.34
N TRP A 7 -56.45 -20.07 -36.57
CA TRP A 7 -55.14 -20.03 -37.19
C TRP A 7 -54.39 -18.82 -36.63
N PHE A 8 -53.16 -19.01 -36.13
CA PHE A 8 -52.28 -17.90 -35.80
C PHE A 8 -51.23 -17.74 -36.90
N PHE A 9 -51.24 -16.55 -37.51
CA PHE A 9 -50.31 -16.10 -38.53
C PHE A 9 -48.93 -15.85 -37.90
N LEU A 10 -47.89 -16.35 -38.59
CA LEU A 10 -46.49 -16.07 -38.31
C LEU A 10 -46.13 -14.72 -38.92
N ALA A 11 -45.62 -13.77 -38.11
CA ALA A 11 -45.02 -12.53 -38.60
C ALA A 11 -43.53 -12.52 -38.23
N LEU A 12 -42.68 -12.65 -39.25
CA LEU A 12 -41.24 -12.44 -39.18
C LEU A 12 -40.93 -10.95 -39.10
N LEU A 13 -40.38 -10.49 -37.98
CA LEU A 13 -39.73 -9.19 -37.87
C LEU A 13 -38.21 -9.41 -37.83
N GLY A 14 -37.55 -9.03 -38.92
CA GLY A 14 -36.10 -8.95 -39.00
C GLY A 14 -35.58 -7.79 -38.15
N CYS A 15 -34.68 -8.09 -37.23
CA CYS A 15 -33.96 -7.10 -36.45
C CYS A 15 -32.50 -7.08 -36.95
N GLY A 16 -32.12 -6.01 -37.64
CA GLY A 16 -30.73 -5.76 -38.02
C GLY A 16 -29.90 -5.48 -36.78
N ALA A 17 -28.92 -6.35 -36.51
CA ALA A 17 -27.94 -6.12 -35.45
C ALA A 17 -26.85 -5.16 -35.96
N SER A 18 -27.03 -3.86 -35.71
CA SER A 18 -25.93 -2.90 -35.76
C SER A 18 -24.95 -3.24 -34.64
N GLY A 19 -23.82 -3.85 -34.99
CA GLY A 19 -22.69 -4.05 -34.09
C GLY A 19 -22.04 -2.72 -33.75
N ALA A 20 -22.52 -2.07 -32.69
CA ALA A 20 -21.73 -1.05 -32.01
C ALA A 20 -20.57 -1.76 -31.31
N ALA A 21 -19.38 -1.69 -31.90
CA ALA A 21 -18.15 -2.09 -31.24
C ALA A 21 -17.99 -1.24 -29.97
N ALA A 22 -18.31 -1.84 -28.82
CA ALA A 22 -18.03 -1.25 -27.54
C ALA A 22 -16.52 -1.02 -27.44
N ALA A 23 -16.12 0.25 -27.42
CA ALA A 23 -14.75 0.64 -27.14
C ALA A 23 -14.33 0.00 -25.80
N ARG A 24 -13.34 -0.88 -25.84
CA ARG A 24 -12.71 -1.39 -24.62
C ARG A 24 -12.10 -0.19 -23.89
N PRO A 25 -12.30 -0.04 -22.58
CA PRO A 25 -11.60 0.99 -21.83
C PRO A 25 -10.10 0.76 -22.00
N GLU A 26 -9.42 1.73 -22.62
CA GLU A 26 -7.97 1.75 -22.70
C GLU A 26 -7.45 1.84 -21.26
N THR A 27 -6.70 0.83 -20.82
CA THR A 27 -6.01 0.85 -19.53
C THR A 27 -5.08 2.06 -19.55
N PRO A 28 -5.19 3.01 -18.59
CA PRO A 28 -4.30 4.16 -18.54
C PRO A 28 -2.85 3.67 -18.58
N GLN A 29 -2.11 4.08 -19.60
CA GLN A 29 -0.71 3.73 -19.76
C GLN A 29 0.03 4.40 -18.60
N THR A 30 0.32 3.61 -17.57
CA THR A 30 1.00 4.10 -16.38
C THR A 30 2.41 4.49 -16.80
N ALA A 31 2.81 5.73 -16.52
CA ALA A 31 4.15 6.22 -16.87
C ALA A 31 5.23 5.25 -16.38
N THR A 32 6.33 5.12 -17.12
CA THR A 32 7.42 4.23 -16.71
C THR A 32 8.15 4.79 -15.49
N ILE A 33 8.82 3.91 -14.73
CA ILE A 33 9.64 4.33 -13.59
C ILE A 33 10.75 5.30 -14.04
N ALA A 34 11.36 5.03 -15.20
CA ALA A 34 12.42 5.87 -15.76
C ALA A 34 11.94 7.29 -16.09
N GLU A 35 10.75 7.43 -16.70
CA GLU A 35 10.15 8.73 -16.98
C GLU A 35 9.79 9.47 -15.71
N LYS A 36 9.19 8.79 -14.72
CA LYS A 36 8.76 9.41 -13.47
C LYS A 36 9.93 9.89 -12.62
N THR A 37 11.05 9.17 -12.66
CA THR A 37 12.27 9.47 -11.88
C THR A 37 13.29 10.30 -12.64
N ALA A 38 12.95 10.81 -13.83
CA ALA A 38 13.87 11.60 -14.66
C ALA A 38 14.34 12.87 -13.93
N GLY A 39 15.65 12.93 -13.65
CA GLY A 39 16.28 14.04 -12.93
C GLY A 39 16.15 13.96 -11.41
N ALA A 40 15.56 12.90 -10.85
CA ALA A 40 15.64 12.61 -9.43
C ALA A 40 16.99 11.98 -9.07
N GLN A 41 17.46 12.22 -7.85
CA GLN A 41 18.63 11.54 -7.32
C GLN A 41 18.24 10.12 -6.91
N LYS A 42 18.84 9.11 -7.55
CA LYS A 42 18.70 7.72 -7.12
C LYS A 42 19.52 7.46 -5.85
N LEU A 43 18.87 6.88 -4.85
CA LEU A 43 19.44 6.47 -3.57
C LEU A 43 19.33 4.93 -3.48
N PRO A 44 20.40 4.19 -3.84
CA PRO A 44 20.37 2.73 -3.82
C PRO A 44 20.34 2.20 -2.37
N GLY A 45 19.60 1.11 -2.15
CA GLY A 45 19.45 0.48 -0.84
C GLY A 45 18.79 -0.89 -0.94
N TYR A 46 18.28 -1.41 0.18
CA TYR A 46 17.50 -2.66 0.17
C TYR A 46 16.25 -2.55 -0.73
N PHE A 47 15.61 -1.38 -0.66
CA PHE A 47 14.74 -0.83 -1.70
C PHE A 47 15.38 0.45 -2.21
N ASN A 48 15.25 0.72 -3.51
CA ASN A 48 15.76 1.97 -4.08
C ASN A 48 14.80 3.11 -3.76
N LEU A 49 15.34 4.26 -3.38
CA LEU A 49 14.60 5.51 -3.24
C LEU A 49 15.02 6.48 -4.36
N TYR A 50 14.13 7.40 -4.69
CA TYR A 50 14.39 8.47 -5.66
C TYR A 50 13.95 9.80 -5.05
N TRP A 51 14.90 10.73 -4.90
CA TRP A 51 14.66 12.05 -4.34
C TRP A 51 14.54 13.09 -5.46
N ASP A 52 13.35 13.67 -5.63
CA ASP A 52 13.13 14.85 -6.47
C ASP A 52 13.09 16.10 -5.59
N ALA A 53 14.23 16.79 -5.52
CA ALA A 53 14.37 18.04 -4.76
C ALA A 53 13.48 19.17 -5.27
N ARG A 54 13.10 19.16 -6.55
CA ARG A 54 12.26 20.22 -7.15
C ARG A 54 10.80 20.08 -6.72
N GLN A 55 10.33 18.84 -6.59
CA GLN A 55 8.97 18.54 -6.17
C GLN A 55 8.85 18.28 -4.66
N GLY A 56 9.98 18.13 -3.96
CA GLY A 56 10.00 17.69 -2.56
C GLY A 56 9.46 16.28 -2.38
N LYS A 57 9.69 15.40 -3.38
CA LYS A 57 9.12 14.05 -3.41
C LYS A 57 10.17 12.98 -3.17
N LEU A 58 9.82 12.05 -2.31
CA LEU A 58 10.60 10.84 -2.08
C LEU A 58 9.79 9.63 -2.57
N TRP A 59 10.22 9.08 -3.71
CA TRP A 59 9.62 7.87 -4.27
C TRP A 59 10.35 6.63 -3.80
N LEU A 60 9.60 5.54 -3.61
CA LEU A 60 10.10 4.22 -3.25
C LEU A 60 9.81 3.24 -4.39
N GLU A 61 10.85 2.55 -4.86
CA GLU A 61 10.72 1.47 -5.83
C GLU A 61 10.61 0.13 -5.11
N ILE A 62 9.51 -0.56 -5.37
CA ILE A 62 9.16 -1.86 -4.80
C ILE A 62 9.41 -2.92 -5.86
N ASP A 63 10.33 -3.83 -5.56
CA ASP A 63 10.78 -4.93 -6.41
C ASP A 63 10.71 -6.31 -5.72
N LYS A 64 10.27 -6.35 -4.44
CA LYS A 64 10.17 -7.56 -3.61
C LYS A 64 8.77 -7.67 -3.01
N TRP A 65 7.87 -8.30 -3.76
CA TRP A 65 6.47 -8.50 -3.35
C TRP A 65 6.33 -9.69 -2.41
N GLY A 66 5.45 -9.57 -1.41
CA GLY A 66 5.18 -10.64 -0.44
C GLY A 66 6.39 -11.11 0.37
N THR A 67 7.54 -10.44 0.23
CA THR A 67 8.78 -10.80 0.92
C THR A 67 8.82 -10.02 2.22
N GLU A 68 8.95 -10.75 3.32
CA GLU A 68 9.11 -10.18 4.66
C GLU A 68 10.46 -9.48 4.81
N PHE A 69 10.45 -8.31 5.45
CA PHE A 69 11.64 -7.57 5.82
C PHE A 69 11.46 -6.87 7.18
N LEU A 70 12.59 -6.56 7.82
CA LEU A 70 12.60 -5.85 9.09
C LEU A 70 12.37 -4.35 8.86
N TYR A 71 11.33 -3.81 9.48
CA TYR A 71 11.09 -2.38 9.58
C TYR A 71 11.35 -1.92 11.03
N GLN A 72 12.41 -1.14 11.19
CA GLN A 72 12.84 -0.57 12.46
C GLN A 72 12.87 0.95 12.34
N SER A 73 12.00 1.64 13.08
CA SER A 73 12.12 3.09 13.27
C SER A 73 13.12 3.39 14.39
N GLY A 74 13.68 4.59 14.38
CA GLY A 74 14.56 5.05 15.46
C GLY A 74 14.56 6.56 15.56
N LEU A 75 14.93 7.05 16.72
CA LEU A 75 15.04 8.46 17.04
C LEU A 75 16.51 8.89 16.94
N PRO A 76 16.98 9.47 15.82
CA PRO A 76 18.39 9.79 15.65
C PRO A 76 18.88 10.90 16.60
N ALA A 77 17.98 11.78 17.03
CA ALA A 77 18.24 12.84 18.00
C ALA A 77 17.13 12.85 19.07
N GLY A 78 17.53 12.81 20.34
CA GLY A 78 16.60 12.87 21.48
C GLY A 78 16.32 14.30 21.94
N ILE A 79 15.39 14.45 22.88
CA ILE A 79 15.03 15.74 23.49
C ILE A 79 16.02 16.18 24.59
N GLY A 80 16.89 15.27 25.04
CA GLY A 80 17.89 15.56 26.07
C GLY A 80 17.34 15.59 27.50
N SER A 81 16.21 14.92 27.76
CA SER A 81 15.62 14.78 29.10
C SER A 81 15.23 13.33 29.37
N ASN A 82 15.86 12.75 30.39
CA ASN A 82 15.63 11.36 30.80
C ASN A 82 14.19 11.15 31.30
N ASP A 83 13.59 12.14 31.96
CA ASP A 83 12.23 12.05 32.50
C ASP A 83 11.16 11.97 31.40
N ILE A 84 11.47 12.47 30.20
CA ILE A 84 10.58 12.42 29.03
C ILE A 84 10.74 11.07 28.30
N GLY A 85 11.92 10.45 28.37
CA GLY A 85 12.21 9.14 27.77
C GLY A 85 12.30 9.16 26.24
N LEU A 86 12.67 10.30 25.65
CA LEU A 86 12.93 10.46 24.21
C LEU A 86 14.42 10.63 23.97
N ASP A 87 15.14 9.52 24.07
CA ASP A 87 16.60 9.50 24.04
C ASP A 87 17.17 9.38 22.63
N ARG A 88 18.39 9.91 22.45
CA ARG A 88 19.12 9.79 21.20
C ARG A 88 19.47 8.33 20.92
N GLY A 89 19.18 7.86 19.71
CA GLY A 89 19.42 6.49 19.29
C GLY A 89 18.38 5.51 19.81
N GLN A 90 17.29 5.98 20.43
CA GLN A 90 16.21 5.12 20.89
C GLN A 90 15.56 4.41 19.70
N LEU A 91 15.47 3.09 19.78
CA LEU A 91 14.72 2.30 18.81
C LEU A 91 13.22 2.48 19.03
N GLY A 92 12.47 2.64 17.95
CA GLY A 92 11.02 2.56 17.96
C GLY A 92 10.54 1.11 17.86
N ALA A 93 9.29 0.92 17.48
CA ALA A 93 8.72 -0.41 17.32
C ALA A 93 9.37 -1.19 16.17
N THR A 94 9.81 -2.42 16.48
CA THR A 94 10.35 -3.41 15.56
C THR A 94 9.22 -4.19 14.91
N ARG A 95 9.21 -4.28 13.58
CA ARG A 95 8.11 -4.92 12.84
C ARG A 95 8.66 -5.80 11.72
N ILE A 96 8.08 -6.97 11.54
CA ILE A 96 8.24 -7.75 10.31
C ILE A 96 7.10 -7.34 9.38
N VAL A 97 7.45 -6.84 8.21
CA VAL A 97 6.50 -6.26 7.27
C VAL A 97 6.76 -6.75 5.86
N ARG A 98 5.76 -6.63 4.99
CA ARG A 98 5.87 -6.92 3.57
C ARG A 98 5.01 -5.94 2.76
N PHE A 99 5.33 -5.83 1.47
CA PHE A 99 4.50 -5.10 0.52
C PHE A 99 3.49 -6.03 -0.13
N GLU A 100 2.22 -5.62 -0.12
CA GLU A 100 1.14 -6.29 -0.81
C GLU A 100 0.39 -5.36 -1.75
N ARG A 101 -0.03 -5.93 -2.88
CA ARG A 101 -0.82 -5.20 -3.86
C ARG A 101 -2.30 -5.21 -3.49
N SER A 102 -2.93 -4.04 -3.47
CA SER A 102 -4.38 -3.91 -3.27
C SER A 102 -4.96 -2.87 -4.23
N GLY A 103 -5.45 -3.35 -5.37
CA GLY A 103 -5.99 -2.49 -6.44
C GLY A 103 -4.94 -1.46 -6.93
N PRO A 104 -5.24 -0.15 -6.90
CA PRO A 104 -4.31 0.91 -7.31
C PRO A 104 -3.29 1.29 -6.21
N LYS A 105 -3.34 0.64 -5.05
CA LYS A 105 -2.48 0.92 -3.90
C LYS A 105 -1.51 -0.22 -3.64
N VAL A 106 -0.44 0.13 -2.93
CA VAL A 106 0.45 -0.84 -2.28
C VAL A 106 0.32 -0.68 -0.78
N LEU A 107 0.13 -1.77 -0.05
CA LEU A 107 0.02 -1.76 1.40
C LEU A 107 1.34 -2.19 2.03
N LEU A 108 1.76 -1.51 3.10
CA LEU A 108 2.76 -2.02 4.02
C LEU A 108 2.02 -2.77 5.12
N VAL A 109 2.09 -4.09 5.09
CA VAL A 109 1.39 -4.96 6.05
C VAL A 109 2.40 -5.49 7.06
N GLN A 110 2.05 -5.45 8.33
CA GLN A 110 2.78 -6.04 9.44
C GLN A 110 2.18 -7.41 9.78
N GLU A 111 3.06 -8.41 9.86
CA GLU A 111 2.75 -9.76 10.32
C GLU A 111 2.39 -9.76 11.82
N ASN A 112 1.42 -10.60 12.19
CA ASN A 112 1.08 -10.84 13.59
C ASN A 112 1.85 -12.07 14.12
N LEU A 113 3.06 -11.83 14.63
CA LEU A 113 3.94 -12.91 15.09
C LEU A 113 3.65 -13.39 16.53
N ASP A 114 2.73 -12.73 17.24
CA ASP A 114 2.24 -13.16 18.56
C ASP A 114 1.39 -14.43 18.44
N TYR A 115 0.73 -14.63 17.30
CA TYR A 115 -0.09 -15.80 16.99
C TYR A 115 0.39 -16.47 15.71
N ARG A 116 1.21 -17.51 15.84
CA ARG A 116 1.77 -18.25 14.69
C ARG A 116 1.62 -19.76 14.85
N ALA A 117 1.27 -20.44 13.75
CA ALA A 117 1.35 -21.88 13.65
C ALA A 117 2.79 -22.31 13.38
N VAL A 118 3.31 -23.25 14.18
CA VAL A 118 4.66 -23.82 14.03
C VAL A 118 4.64 -25.14 13.24
N SER A 119 3.45 -25.59 12.81
CA SER A 119 3.32 -26.81 12.02
C SER A 119 3.67 -26.61 10.55
N ASN A 120 3.95 -27.72 9.86
CA ASN A 120 4.15 -27.74 8.42
C ASN A 120 2.82 -27.88 7.64
N ASP A 121 1.68 -27.93 8.33
CA ASP A 121 0.37 -28.06 7.71
C ASP A 121 -0.04 -26.70 7.11
N PRO A 122 -0.22 -26.59 5.77
CA PRO A 122 -0.60 -25.34 5.13
C PRO A 122 -1.99 -24.85 5.54
N ASP A 123 -2.91 -25.75 5.89
CA ASP A 123 -4.27 -25.39 6.29
C ASP A 123 -4.30 -24.84 7.70
N GLU A 124 -3.54 -25.44 8.63
CA GLU A 124 -3.38 -24.90 9.99
C GLU A 124 -2.73 -23.52 9.97
N ARG A 125 -1.65 -23.35 9.20
CA ARG A 125 -0.98 -22.05 9.05
C ARG A 125 -1.90 -20.98 8.47
N ARG A 126 -2.74 -21.35 7.51
CA ARG A 126 -3.74 -20.44 6.93
C ARG A 126 -4.81 -20.09 7.97
N ALA A 127 -5.35 -21.09 8.66
CA ALA A 127 -6.38 -20.89 9.69
C ALA A 127 -5.91 -19.94 10.81
N VAL A 128 -4.66 -20.08 11.28
CA VAL A 128 -4.11 -19.16 12.29
C VAL A 128 -3.99 -17.74 11.74
N ARG A 129 -3.44 -17.56 10.52
CA ARG A 129 -3.35 -16.22 9.90
C ARG A 129 -4.71 -15.57 9.71
N GLU A 130 -5.73 -16.33 9.33
CA GLU A 130 -7.09 -15.80 9.13
C GLU A 130 -7.82 -15.53 10.46
N SER A 131 -7.45 -16.23 11.53
CA SER A 131 -8.05 -16.06 12.87
C SER A 131 -7.49 -14.85 13.63
N PHE A 132 -6.26 -14.44 13.33
CA PHE A 132 -5.58 -13.33 13.99
C PHE A 132 -5.17 -12.27 12.98
N ALA A 133 -5.82 -11.11 13.06
CA ALA A 133 -5.65 -10.05 12.09
C ALA A 133 -4.21 -9.52 12.02
N GLU A 134 -3.78 -9.24 10.79
CA GLU A 134 -2.59 -8.47 10.47
C GLU A 134 -2.88 -6.97 10.52
N SER A 135 -1.81 -6.15 10.57
CA SER A 135 -1.96 -4.70 10.63
C SER A 135 -1.46 -4.03 9.35
N VAL A 136 -2.32 -3.22 8.72
CA VAL A 136 -1.90 -2.34 7.62
C VAL A 136 -1.30 -1.07 8.22
N LEU A 137 0.01 -0.88 8.05
CA LEU A 137 0.73 0.29 8.57
C LEU A 137 0.62 1.50 7.66
N TRP A 138 0.50 1.27 6.35
CA TRP A 138 0.41 2.34 5.36
C TRP A 138 -0.18 1.84 4.04
N GLY A 139 -0.80 2.74 3.27
CA GLY A 139 -1.23 2.49 1.90
C GLY A 139 -0.66 3.54 0.96
N PHE A 140 0.30 3.15 0.11
CA PHE A 140 0.93 4.01 -0.86
C PHE A 140 0.13 4.10 -2.16
N THR A 141 0.23 5.26 -2.80
CA THR A 141 -0.28 5.49 -4.16
C THR A 141 0.79 5.11 -5.17
N VAL A 142 0.44 4.25 -6.13
CA VAL A 142 1.32 3.91 -7.24
C VAL A 142 1.37 5.07 -8.24
N VAL A 143 2.57 5.50 -8.60
CA VAL A 143 2.79 6.63 -9.53
C VAL A 143 3.41 6.22 -10.85
N ALA A 144 4.05 5.05 -10.89
CA ALA A 144 4.62 4.43 -12.09
C ALA A 144 4.74 2.91 -11.90
N GLU A 145 4.69 2.15 -12.99
CA GLU A 145 4.87 0.70 -12.98
C GLU A 145 5.73 0.26 -14.14
N GLU A 146 6.55 -0.76 -13.91
CA GLU A 146 7.33 -1.37 -14.98
C GLU A 146 7.63 -2.84 -14.64
N LYS A 147 7.05 -3.76 -15.42
CA LYS A 147 7.15 -5.22 -15.19
C LYS A 147 6.67 -5.56 -13.78
N ASP A 148 7.50 -6.26 -12.99
CA ASP A 148 7.21 -6.65 -11.60
C ASP A 148 7.65 -5.59 -10.57
N ARG A 149 7.78 -4.32 -10.99
CA ARG A 149 8.19 -3.22 -10.10
C ARG A 149 7.13 -2.12 -10.08
N ALA A 150 6.93 -1.55 -8.90
CA ALA A 150 6.10 -0.36 -8.73
C ALA A 150 6.90 0.77 -8.11
N LEU A 151 6.67 1.99 -8.57
CA LEU A 151 7.12 3.20 -7.93
C LEU A 151 5.96 3.80 -7.17
N VAL A 152 6.16 4.09 -5.89
CA VAL A 152 5.13 4.68 -5.02
C VAL A 152 5.57 6.02 -4.45
N ASP A 153 4.62 6.93 -4.21
CA ASP A 153 4.89 8.13 -3.40
C ASP A 153 4.96 7.75 -1.92
N ALA A 154 6.15 7.85 -1.35
CA ALA A 154 6.44 7.52 0.04
C ALA A 154 6.71 8.76 0.90
N THR A 155 6.53 9.97 0.36
CA THR A 155 6.89 11.23 1.03
C THR A 155 6.25 11.33 2.41
N ASP A 156 4.92 11.21 2.48
CA ASP A 156 4.17 11.32 3.74
C ASP A 156 4.46 10.17 4.70
N PHE A 157 4.80 8.99 4.18
CA PHE A 157 5.19 7.84 4.99
C PHE A 157 6.51 8.08 5.74
N PHE A 158 7.46 8.82 5.13
CA PHE A 158 8.73 9.16 5.76
C PHE A 158 8.66 10.41 6.65
N LEU A 159 7.71 11.32 6.38
CA LEU A 159 7.51 12.52 7.20
C LEU A 159 6.64 12.29 8.43
N ARG A 160 5.81 11.24 8.45
CA ARG A 160 4.97 10.94 9.62
C ARG A 160 5.80 10.69 10.88
N ASP A 161 5.19 10.95 12.02
CA ASP A 161 5.75 10.55 13.30
C ASP A 161 5.61 9.04 13.53
N ALA A 162 6.65 8.30 13.12
CA ALA A 162 6.74 6.86 13.36
C ALA A 162 7.05 6.48 14.81
N HIS A 163 7.44 7.45 15.65
CA HIS A 163 7.94 7.22 17.01
C HIS A 163 6.94 7.63 18.10
N GLY A 164 5.88 8.36 17.76
CA GLY A 164 4.83 8.77 18.70
C GLY A 164 5.26 9.91 19.61
N ILE A 165 6.08 10.85 19.11
CA ILE A 165 6.64 11.95 19.88
C ILE A 165 5.55 12.86 20.49
N PRO A 166 4.58 13.41 19.73
CA PRO A 166 3.56 14.28 20.32
C PRO A 166 2.70 13.56 21.36
N ALA A 167 2.36 12.28 21.12
CA ALA A 167 1.63 11.46 22.07
C ALA A 167 2.43 11.23 23.37
N THR A 168 3.74 11.01 23.25
CA THR A 168 4.64 10.86 24.39
C THR A 168 4.70 12.15 25.22
N LEU A 169 4.94 13.30 24.56
CA LEU A 169 4.99 14.62 25.23
C LEU A 169 3.68 14.96 25.94
N HIS A 170 2.53 14.66 25.31
CA HIS A 170 1.23 14.84 25.93
C HIS A 170 1.07 13.98 27.18
N ARG A 171 1.44 12.69 27.11
CA ARG A 171 1.36 11.74 28.24
C ARG A 171 2.22 12.16 29.43
N VAL A 172 3.41 12.71 29.16
CA VAL A 172 4.33 13.22 30.22
C VAL A 172 4.08 14.70 30.57
N LYS A 173 2.92 15.25 30.17
CA LYS A 173 2.44 16.61 30.51
C LYS A 173 3.40 17.74 30.09
N GLN A 174 4.09 17.57 28.97
CA GLN A 174 5.00 18.59 28.40
C GLN A 174 4.32 19.52 27.39
N GLY A 175 2.99 19.41 27.23
CA GLY A 175 2.21 20.23 26.30
C GLY A 175 1.57 19.41 25.18
N ALA A 176 0.70 20.07 24.40
CA ALA A 176 0.05 19.51 23.23
C ALA A 176 0.77 20.00 21.96
N TYR A 177 1.46 19.08 21.29
CA TYR A 177 2.18 19.35 20.05
C TYR A 177 1.46 18.69 18.87
N HIS A 178 1.65 19.27 17.69
CA HIS A 178 1.15 18.74 16.43
C HIS A 178 2.29 18.76 15.41
N LEU A 179 2.26 17.85 14.46
CA LEU A 179 3.15 17.92 13.31
C LEU A 179 2.63 19.01 12.37
N ASP A 180 3.53 19.84 11.86
CA ASP A 180 3.20 20.74 10.76
C ASP A 180 2.93 19.93 9.49
N ALA A 181 2.00 20.41 8.66
CA ALA A 181 1.59 19.77 7.41
C ALA A 181 2.49 20.16 6.24
#